data_AF-A0A7V8N127-F1
#
_entry.id   AF-A0A7V8N127-F1
#
_cell.length_a   1.000
_cell.length_b   1.000
_cell.length_c   1.000
_cell.angle_alpha   90.00
_cell.angle_beta   90.00
_cell.angle_gamma   90.00
#
_symmetry.space_group_name_H-M   'P 1'
#
loop_
_entity.id
_entity.type
_entity.pdbx_description
1 polymer ?
#
loop_
_entity_poly.entity_id
_entity_poly.type
_entity_poly.pdbx_seq_one_letter_code
_entity_poly.pdbx_strand_id
1 'polypeptide(L)'
;MKKKVFLLGSSQFLQPIKLEETSNFYAIVATKLDMSLVSFMSSPINYDRQKLLLGKDKKLNSQLISEYEKDGLNDLIASNPDVLILDFFLMSNMVLLKT
;
A
#
# COMPACT_ATOMS: atom_id res chain seq x y z
N MET A 1 24.84 8.23 -6.38
CA MET A 1 23.68 7.38 -6.76
C MET A 1 22.52 7.73 -5.88
N LYS A 2 21.29 7.83 -6.42
CA LYS A 2 20.09 8.05 -5.62
C LYS A 2 19.74 6.80 -4.83
N LYS A 3 19.24 6.96 -3.60
CA LYS A 3 18.74 5.88 -2.76
C LYS A 3 17.34 5.47 -3.22
N LYS A 4 17.14 4.18 -3.48
CA LYS A 4 15.85 3.62 -3.92
C LYS A 4 14.90 3.53 -2.74
N VAL A 5 13.70 4.07 -2.88
CA VAL A 5 12.69 4.11 -1.81
C VAL A 5 11.44 3.36 -2.27
N PHE A 6 10.99 2.43 -1.44
CA PHE A 6 9.69 1.76 -1.59
C PHE A 6 8.74 2.30 -0.51
N LEU A 7 7.53 2.70 -0.91
CA LEU A 7 6.54 3.28 -0.03
C LEU A 7 5.31 2.37 0.07
N LEU A 8 4.95 1.98 1.30
CA LEU A 8 3.78 1.15 1.58
C LEU A 8 2.95 1.81 2.69
N GLY A 9 1.67 2.10 2.43
CA GLY A 9 0.86 2.80 3.43
C GLY A 9 -0.56 3.18 3.03
N SER A 10 -1.26 3.93 3.90
CA SER A 10 -2.59 4.47 3.61
C SER A 10 -2.49 5.84 2.92
N SER A 11 -3.31 6.05 1.88
CA SER A 11 -3.19 7.19 0.95
C SER A 11 -3.35 8.59 1.57
N GLN A 12 -3.81 8.71 2.82
CA GLN A 12 -4.32 9.98 3.35
C GLN A 12 -3.27 10.96 3.88
N PHE A 13 -2.07 10.49 4.28
CA PHE A 13 -1.03 11.36 4.87
C PHE A 13 0.27 11.43 4.08
N LEU A 14 0.46 10.54 3.11
CA LEU A 14 1.51 10.66 2.09
C LEU A 14 1.11 11.69 1.02
N GLN A 15 0.56 12.84 1.44
CA GLN A 15 0.73 14.06 0.66
C GLN A 15 2.21 14.11 0.32
N PRO A 16 2.54 14.13 -0.98
CA PRO A 16 3.82 13.66 -1.47
C PRO A 16 4.87 14.35 -0.61
N ILE A 17 5.60 13.57 0.21
CA ILE A 17 6.92 13.96 0.72
C ILE A 17 7.49 14.74 -0.45
N LYS A 18 7.75 16.04 -0.32
CA LYS A 18 8.01 16.89 -1.50
C LYS A 18 9.18 16.30 -2.27
N LEU A 19 8.84 15.43 -3.22
CA LEU A 19 9.77 14.48 -3.78
C LEU A 19 10.69 15.23 -4.73
N GLU A 20 10.20 16.36 -5.24
CA GLU A 20 10.98 17.35 -5.96
C GLU A 20 12.18 17.84 -5.13
N GLU A 21 11.98 18.22 -3.87
CA GLU A 21 13.05 18.72 -2.98
C GLU A 21 14.08 17.64 -2.61
N THR A 22 13.65 16.37 -2.57
CA THR A 22 14.48 15.22 -2.19
C THR A 22 14.93 14.36 -3.37
N SER A 23 14.51 14.73 -4.59
CA SER A 23 14.71 13.98 -5.83
C SER A 23 16.19 13.80 -6.17
N ASN A 24 17.05 14.71 -5.70
CA ASN A 24 18.50 14.61 -5.88
C ASN A 24 19.13 13.46 -5.09
N PHE A 25 18.48 13.02 -4.02
CA PHE A 25 19.01 12.02 -3.09
C PHE A 25 18.23 10.70 -3.15
N TYR A 26 16.93 10.74 -3.46
CA TYR A 26 16.05 9.58 -3.43
C TYR A 26 15.34 9.37 -4.78
N ALA A 27 15.07 8.10 -5.09
CA ALA A 27 14.25 7.68 -6.22
C ALA A 27 13.16 6.74 -5.70
N ILE A 28 11.89 7.11 -5.84
CA ILE A 28 10.79 6.20 -5.52
C ILE A 28 10.71 5.15 -6.62
N VAL A 29 10.87 3.89 -6.22
CA VAL A 29 10.80 2.74 -7.12
C VAL A 29 9.41 2.12 -7.16
N ALA A 30 8.64 2.25 -6.10
CA ALA A 30 7.25 1.80 -6.05
C ALA A 30 6.49 2.46 -4.91
N THR A 31 5.18 2.59 -5.12
CA THR A 31 4.23 3.06 -4.12
C THR A 31 3.03 2.12 -4.10
N LYS A 32 2.75 1.54 -2.91
CA LYS A 32 1.55 0.74 -2.65
C LYS A 32 0.70 1.48 -1.63
N LEU A 33 -0.21 2.31 -2.13
CA LEU A 33 -1.19 3.03 -1.31
C LEU A 33 -2.43 2.15 -1.08
N ASP A 34 -3.16 2.44 -0.01
CA ASP A 34 -4.41 1.77 0.36
C ASP A 34 -4.26 0.26 0.64
N MET A 35 -3.06 -0.14 1.08
CA MET A 35 -2.73 -1.51 1.46
C MET A 35 -2.19 -1.52 2.89
N SER A 36 -2.69 -2.42 3.75
CA SER A 36 -2.15 -2.60 5.10
C SER A 36 -0.91 -3.49 5.09
N LEU A 37 -0.06 -3.43 6.12
CA LEU A 37 1.10 -4.33 6.24
C LEU A 37 0.68 -5.80 6.25
N VAL A 38 -0.41 -6.10 6.96
CA VAL A 38 -0.96 -7.46 7.05
C VAL A 38 -1.44 -7.94 5.69
N SER A 39 -2.13 -7.07 4.95
CA SER A 39 -2.50 -7.34 3.55
C SER A 39 -1.26 -7.62 2.70
N PHE A 40 -0.28 -6.72 2.74
CA PHE A 40 0.95 -6.83 1.96
C PHE A 40 1.70 -8.14 2.20
N MET A 41 1.71 -8.63 3.45
CA MET A 41 2.42 -9.85 3.87
C MET A 41 1.59 -11.13 3.77
N SER A 42 0.29 -11.06 3.50
CA SER A 42 -0.58 -12.24 3.45
C SER A 42 -0.62 -12.86 2.06
N SER A 43 -1.15 -14.07 1.95
CA SER A 43 -1.44 -14.68 0.65
C SER A 43 -2.52 -13.89 -0.10
N PRO A 44 -2.50 -13.87 -1.44
CA PRO A 44 -3.59 -13.32 -2.24
C PRO A 44 -4.91 -13.98 -1.86
N ILE A 45 -5.98 -13.20 -1.82
CA ILE A 45 -7.32 -13.77 -1.66
C ILE A 45 -7.75 -14.42 -2.98
N ASN A 46 -8.32 -15.62 -2.91
CA ASN A 46 -8.87 -16.25 -4.09
C ASN A 46 -10.32 -15.76 -4.29
N TYR A 47 -10.56 -15.01 -5.36
CA TYR A 47 -11.87 -14.39 -5.60
C TYR A 47 -12.20 -14.38 -7.10
N ASP A 48 -13.50 -14.47 -7.43
CA ASP A 48 -13.97 -14.40 -8.81
C ASP A 48 -13.84 -12.97 -9.36
N ARG A 49 -12.87 -12.78 -10.26
CA ARG A 49 -12.55 -11.49 -10.89
C ARG A 49 -13.76 -10.87 -11.59
N GLN A 50 -14.65 -11.65 -12.19
CA GLN A 50 -15.84 -11.11 -12.86
C GLN A 50 -16.80 -10.46 -11.87
N LYS A 51 -16.91 -11.03 -10.65
CA LYS A 51 -17.74 -10.46 -9.58
C LYS A 51 -17.16 -9.17 -9.01
N LEU A 52 -15.83 -9.00 -9.01
CA LEU A 52 -15.16 -7.76 -8.60
C LEU A 52 -15.44 -6.60 -9.55
N LEU A 53 -15.46 -6.87 -10.86
CA LEU A 53 -15.65 -5.84 -11.88
C LEU A 53 -17.11 -5.36 -11.98
N LEU A 54 -18.06 -6.20 -11.55
CA LEU A 54 -19.50 -5.94 -11.61
C LEU A 54 -20.09 -5.36 -10.31
N GLY A 55 -19.30 -5.25 -9.24
CA GLY A 55 -19.78 -4.77 -7.94
C GLY A 55 -20.23 -3.30 -8.00
N LYS A 56 -21.29 -2.96 -7.26
CA LYS A 56 -21.85 -1.59 -7.22
C LYS A 56 -21.02 -0.61 -6.39
N ASP A 57 -20.24 -1.10 -5.42
CA ASP A 57 -19.39 -0.28 -4.56
C ASP A 57 -17.96 -0.21 -5.13
N LYS A 58 -17.65 0.92 -5.78
CA LYS A 58 -16.33 1.15 -6.40
C LYS A 58 -15.18 1.13 -5.40
N LYS A 59 -15.39 1.61 -4.17
CA LYS A 59 -14.34 1.69 -3.16
C LYS A 59 -14.00 0.30 -2.64
N LEU A 60 -15.02 -0.48 -2.30
CA LEU A 60 -14.84 -1.87 -1.88
C LEU A 60 -14.23 -2.72 -2.99
N ASN A 61 -14.70 -2.59 -4.24
CA ASN A 61 -14.12 -3.32 -5.37
C ASN A 61 -12.65 -2.98 -5.58
N SER A 62 -12.26 -1.71 -5.47
CA SER A 62 -10.85 -1.30 -5.62
C SER A 62 -9.95 -1.92 -4.56
N GLN A 63 -10.45 -2.06 -3.32
CA GLN A 63 -9.73 -2.74 -2.23
C GLN A 63 -9.62 -4.25 -2.49
N LEU A 64 -10.70 -4.89 -2.94
CA LEU A 64 -10.66 -6.33 -3.23
C LEU A 64 -9.79 -6.67 -4.45
N ILE A 65 -9.77 -5.81 -5.46
CA ILE A 65 -8.86 -5.94 -6.60
C ILE A 65 -7.41 -5.78 -6.14
N SER A 66 -7.10 -4.81 -5.27
CA SER A 66 -5.73 -4.65 -4.77
C SER A 66 -5.28 -5.82 -3.89
N GLU A 67 -6.19 -6.51 -3.19
CA GLU A 67 -5.92 -7.76 -2.46
C GLU A 67 -5.73 -8.98 -3.38
N TYR A 68 -6.53 -9.06 -4.45
CA TYR A 68 -6.47 -10.15 -5.43
C TYR A 68 -5.21 -10.07 -6.29
N GLU A 69 -4.85 -8.87 -6.75
CA GLU A 69 -3.68 -8.62 -7.60
C GLU A 69 -2.40 -8.32 -6.78
N LYS A 70 -2.39 -8.60 -5.47
CA LYS A 70 -1.22 -8.27 -4.65
C LYS A 70 -0.04 -9.19 -4.96
N ASP A 71 0.92 -8.63 -5.67
CA ASP A 71 2.29 -9.16 -5.81
C ASP A 71 3.31 -8.27 -5.09
N GLY A 72 2.84 -7.48 -4.12
CA GLY A 72 3.62 -6.40 -3.50
C GLY A 72 4.92 -6.88 -2.85
N LEU A 73 4.94 -8.08 -2.29
CA LEU A 73 6.13 -8.71 -1.70
C LEU A 73 7.18 -9.03 -2.78
N ASN A 74 6.74 -9.57 -3.93
CA ASN A 74 7.63 -9.83 -5.06
C ASN A 74 8.11 -8.51 -5.70
N ASP A 75 7.24 -7.50 -5.81
CA ASP A 75 7.63 -6.15 -6.25
C ASP A 75 8.69 -5.52 -5.34
N LEU A 76 8.55 -5.69 -4.02
CA LEU A 76 9.53 -5.22 -3.03
C LEU A 76 10.88 -5.93 -3.19
N ILE A 77 10.86 -7.25 -3.33
CA ILE A 77 12.08 -8.06 -3.54
C ILE A 77 12.75 -7.66 -4.87
N ALA A 78 11.98 -7.55 -5.95
CA ALA A 78 12.50 -7.22 -7.28
C ALA A 78 13.07 -5.80 -7.35
N SER A 79 12.43 -4.84 -6.69
CA SER A 79 12.90 -3.46 -6.66
C SER A 79 14.15 -3.26 -5.78
N ASN A 80 14.39 -4.17 -4.82
CA ASN A 80 15.53 -4.18 -3.90
C ASN A 80 15.86 -2.78 -3.35
N PRO A 81 14.93 -2.12 -2.66
CA PRO A 81 15.09 -0.72 -2.25
C PRO A 81 16.17 -0.57 -1.19
N ASP A 82 16.82 0.60 -1.15
CA ASP A 82 17.72 0.97 -0.06
C ASP A 82 16.94 1.33 1.21
N VAL A 83 15.70 1.83 1.05
CA VAL A 83 14.83 2.30 2.14
C VAL A 83 13.41 1.83 1.90
N LEU A 84 12.80 1.21 2.92
CA LEU A 84 11.39 0.87 2.96
C LEU A 84 10.68 1.82 3.94
N ILE A 85 9.71 2.58 3.44
CA ILE A 85 8.87 3.46 4.26
C ILE A 85 7.53 2.78 4.47
N LEU A 86 7.16 2.62 5.73
CA LEU A 86 5.92 2.02 6.20
C LEU A 86 5.06 3.11 6.84
N ASP A 87 3.98 3.52 6.17
CA ASP A 87 3.04 4.52 6.67
C ASP A 87 1.65 3.91 6.86
N PHE A 88 1.48 3.21 7.98
CA PHE A 88 0.20 2.62 8.35
C PHE A 88 -0.44 3.45 9.45
N PHE A 89 -1.61 4.02 9.16
CA PHE A 89 -2.40 4.65 10.20
C PHE A 89 -2.91 3.58 11.18
N LEU A 90 -2.61 3.76 12.48
CA LEU A 90 -3.41 3.16 13.54
C LEU A 90 -4.76 3.85 13.51
N MET A 91 -5.79 3.18 13.00
CA MET A 91 -7.16 3.65 13.13
C MET A 91 -7.50 3.71 14.62
N SER A 92 -7.24 4.86 15.26
CA SER A 92 -7.60 5.17 16.63
C SER A 92 -9.09 5.44 16.74
N ASN A 93 -9.90 4.48 16.28
CA ASN A 93 -11.20 4.28 16.89
C ASN A 93 -10.93 3.63 18.24
N MET A 94 -10.58 4.44 19.24
CA MET A 94 -10.83 4.08 20.64
C MET A 94 -12.35 3.96 20.80
N VAL A 95 -12.90 2.83 20.34
CA VAL A 95 -14.04 2.23 21.02
C VAL A 95 -13.46 1.84 22.37
N LEU A 96 -13.60 2.74 23.34
CA LEU A 96 -13.52 2.38 24.75
C LEU A 96 -14.53 1.25 24.94
N LEU A 97 -14.05 0.01 24.88
CA LEU A 97 -14.71 -1.10 25.54
C LEU A 97 -14.66 -0.77 27.02
N LYS A 98 -15.65 0.00 27.47
CA LYS A 98 -16.00 0.07 28.89
C LYS A 98 -16.42 -1.34 29.28
N THR A 99 -15.51 -2.05 29.94
CA THR A 99 -15.83 -3.18 30.82
C THR A 99 -16.63 -2.70 32.01
#